data_AF-A0A355F607-F1
#
_entry.id   AF-A0A355F607-F1
#
_cell.length_a   1.000
_cell.length_b   1.000
_cell.length_c   1.000
_cell.angle_alpha   90.00
_cell.angle_beta   90.00
_cell.angle_gamma   90.00
#
_symmetry.space_group_name_H-M   'P 1'
#
loop_
_entity.id
_entity.type
_entity.pdbx_description
1 polymer ?
#
loop_
_entity_poly.entity_id
_entity_poly.type
_entity_poly.pdbx_seq_one_letter_code
_entity_poly.pdbx_strand_id
1 'polypeptide(L)' 'DALRVVYRVRETRGGRIYDPKFGSRMRGEGVFADQIRATFQTFRRRYGLDRDRPELSTAGFRRPAGPGEQLSLFQT' A
#
# COMPACT_ATOMS: atom_id res chain seq x y z
N ASP A 1 16.70 -19.96 7.45
CA ASP A 1 15.34 -19.40 7.60
C ASP A 1 14.73 -18.61 6.43
N ALA A 2 15.43 -18.35 5.32
CA ALA A 2 14.82 -17.68 4.15
C ALA A 2 13.66 -18.47 3.50
N LEU A 3 13.74 -19.80 3.51
CA LEU A 3 12.72 -20.69 2.93
C LEU A 3 11.35 -20.55 3.63
N ARG A 4 11.33 -20.28 4.94
CA ARG A 4 10.08 -20.07 5.69
C ARG A 4 9.33 -18.84 5.18
N VAL A 5 10.04 -17.75 4.93
CA VAL A 5 9.48 -16.51 4.40
C VAL A 5 8.94 -16.74 2.99
N VAL A 6 9.70 -17.43 2.14
CA VAL A 6 9.27 -17.76 0.77
C VAL A 6 8.01 -18.62 0.78
N TYR A 7 7.93 -19.61 1.67
CA TYR A 7 6.75 -20.45 1.82
C TYR A 7 5.52 -19.59 2.20
N ARG A 8 5.68 -18.68 3.15
CA ARG A 8 4.60 -17.78 3.56
C ARG A 8 4.11 -16.88 2.45
N VAL A 9 5.03 -16.36 1.63
CA VAL A 9 4.68 -15.56 0.45
C VAL A 9 3.87 -16.39 -0.54
N ARG A 10 4.24 -17.66 -0.77
CA ARG A 10 3.49 -18.57 -1.65
C ARG A 10 2.09 -18.83 -1.13
N GLU A 11 1.90 -19.07 0.16
CA GLU A 11 0.57 -19.28 0.77
C GLU A 11 -0.38 -18.11 0.47
N THR A 12 0.12 -16.87 0.50
CA THR A 12 -0.68 -15.67 0.20
C THR A 12 -0.94 -15.41 -1.28
N ARG A 13 -0.35 -16.22 -2.18
CA ARG A 13 -0.34 -16.04 -3.64
C ARG A 13 -0.80 -17.31 -4.39
N GLY A 14 -1.61 -18.15 -3.76
CA GLY A 14 -2.12 -19.40 -4.36
C GLY A 14 -0.99 -20.38 -4.72
N GLY A 15 0.04 -20.47 -3.87
CA GLY A 15 1.18 -21.38 -4.03
C GLY A 15 2.30 -20.86 -4.94
N ARG A 16 2.09 -19.74 -5.64
CA ARG A 16 3.03 -19.20 -6.62
C ARG A 16 3.86 -18.07 -6.03
N ILE A 17 5.13 -17.97 -6.40
CA ILE A 17 5.95 -16.81 -6.02
C ILE A 17 5.68 -15.62 -6.94
N TYR A 18 5.28 -15.88 -8.18
CA TYR A 18 5.01 -14.89 -9.21
C TYR A 18 3.66 -15.18 -9.88
N ASP A 19 2.82 -14.16 -10.01
CA ASP A 19 1.58 -14.22 -10.80
C ASP A 19 1.54 -13.00 -11.74
N PRO A 20 1.51 -13.18 -13.08
CA PRO A 20 1.44 -12.09 -14.04
C PRO A 20 0.05 -11.47 -14.19
N LYS A 21 -1.01 -12.10 -13.65
CA LYS A 21 -2.38 -11.61 -13.81
C LYS A 21 -2.56 -10.23 -13.18
N PHE A 22 -3.10 -9.29 -13.96
CA PHE A 22 -3.42 -7.97 -13.46
C PHE A 22 -4.52 -8.07 -12.39
N GLY A 23 -4.39 -7.28 -11.31
CA GLY A 23 -5.34 -7.30 -10.18
C GLY A 23 -5.06 -8.35 -9.10
N SER A 24 -4.40 -9.47 -9.39
CA SER A 24 -4.12 -10.50 -8.36
C SER A 24 -3.02 -10.08 -7.37
N ARG A 25 -2.16 -9.13 -7.74
CA ARG A 25 -1.06 -8.65 -6.89
C ARG A 25 -1.48 -7.70 -5.77
N MET A 26 -2.70 -7.14 -5.82
CA MET A 26 -3.16 -6.11 -4.86
C MET A 26 -3.89 -6.69 -3.65
N ARG A 27 -4.23 -7.99 -3.67
CA ARG A 27 -4.97 -8.64 -2.59
C ARG A 27 -4.40 -10.03 -2.33
N GLY A 28 -3.89 -10.25 -1.13
CA GLY A 28 -3.49 -11.60 -0.70
C GLY A 28 -4.71 -12.49 -0.45
N GLU A 29 -4.51 -13.79 -0.62
CA GLU A 29 -5.52 -14.83 -0.40
C GLU A 29 -5.09 -15.78 0.74
N GLY A 30 -6.04 -16.58 1.22
CA GLY A 30 -5.80 -17.60 2.25
C GLY A 30 -5.66 -17.08 3.67
N VAL A 31 -5.48 -18.03 4.60
CA VAL A 31 -5.56 -17.81 6.06
C VAL A 31 -4.63 -16.70 6.55
N PHE A 32 -3.43 -16.58 5.99
CA PHE A 32 -2.48 -15.55 6.41
C PHE A 32 -2.82 -14.17 5.90
N ALA A 33 -3.37 -14.05 4.70
CA ALA A 33 -3.90 -12.78 4.23
C ALA A 33 -5.09 -12.34 5.09
N ASP A 34 -5.94 -13.28 5.51
CA ASP A 34 -7.08 -13.02 6.39
C ASP A 34 -6.63 -12.60 7.80
N GLN A 35 -5.62 -13.26 8.36
CA GLN A 35 -5.04 -12.87 9.65
C GLN A 35 -4.41 -11.48 9.61
N ILE A 36 -3.66 -11.15 8.54
CA ILE A 36 -3.10 -9.81 8.32
C ILE A 36 -4.23 -8.78 8.22
N ARG A 37 -5.30 -9.09 7.49
CA ARG A 37 -6.48 -8.23 7.37
C ARG A 37 -7.16 -7.98 8.71
N ALA A 38 -7.40 -9.01 9.51
CA ALA A 38 -8.02 -8.90 10.83
C ALA A 38 -7.15 -8.07 11.79
N THR A 39 -5.83 -8.30 11.76
CA THR A 39 -4.85 -7.52 12.53
C THR A 39 -4.93 -6.04 12.14
N PHE A 40 -4.85 -5.75 10.85
CA PHE A 40 -4.93 -4.38 10.35
C PHE A 40 -6.24 -3.69 10.75
N GLN A 41 -7.39 -4.35 10.59
CA GLN A 41 -8.69 -3.78 10.96
C GLN A 41 -8.78 -3.48 12.46
N THR A 42 -8.24 -4.37 13.30
CA THR A 42 -8.23 -4.19 14.76
C THR A 42 -7.41 -2.96 15.15
N PHE A 43 -6.19 -2.85 14.64
CA PHE A 43 -5.31 -1.73 14.94
C PHE A 43 -5.78 -0.42 14.32
N ARG A 44 -6.37 -0.48 13.12
CA ARG A 44 -6.99 0.67 12.46
C ARG A 44 -8.03 1.32 13.37
N ARG A 45 -8.93 0.51 13.95
CA ARG A 45 -9.94 0.98 14.92
C ARG A 45 -9.31 1.48 16.22
N ARG A 46 -8.36 0.70 16.78
CA ARG A 46 -7.68 1.03 18.04
C ARG A 46 -6.98 2.39 18.01
N TYR A 47 -6.37 2.74 16.88
CA TYR A 47 -5.65 4.01 16.71
C TYR A 47 -6.47 5.10 16.02
N GLY A 48 -7.77 4.88 15.78
CA GLY A 48 -8.65 5.88 15.14
C GLY A 48 -8.30 6.20 13.69
N LEU A 49 -7.65 5.26 12.99
CA LEU A 49 -7.33 5.33 11.55
C LEU A 49 -8.51 4.85 10.68
N ASP A 50 -9.65 4.60 11.30
CA ASP A 50 -10.92 4.26 10.64
C ASP A 50 -11.86 5.43 10.44
N ARG A 51 -11.48 6.62 10.90
CA ARG A 51 -12.21 7.87 10.71
C ARG A 51 -12.19 8.35 9.25
N ASP A 52 -13.11 9.26 8.94
CA ASP A 52 -13.13 9.94 7.65
C ASP A 52 -11.83 10.68 7.41
N ARG A 53 -11.40 10.70 6.13
CA ARG A 53 -10.20 11.41 5.73
C ARG A 53 -10.44 12.91 5.93
N PRO A 54 -9.45 13.67 6.42
CA PRO A 54 -9.57 15.11 6.49
C PRO A 54 -9.73 15.68 5.08
N GLU A 55 -10.37 16.85 5.00
CA GLU A 55 -10.40 17.62 3.76
C GLU A 55 -8.97 17.94 3.31
N LEU A 56 -8.66 17.62 2.06
CA LEU A 56 -7.34 17.86 1.50
C LEU A 56 -7.23 19.33 1.09
N SER A 57 -6.22 20.02 1.62
CA SER A 57 -5.96 21.41 1.24
C SER A 57 -5.10 21.49 -0.02
N THR A 58 -5.49 22.35 -0.96
CA THR A 58 -4.69 22.73 -2.13
C THR A 58 -3.86 24.00 -1.89
N ALA A 59 -3.87 24.56 -0.68
CA ALA A 59 -3.18 25.82 -0.38
C ALA A 59 -1.66 25.78 -0.62
N GLY A 60 -1.03 24.60 -0.50
CA GLY A 60 0.39 24.40 -0.79
C GLY A 60 0.71 24.09 -2.26
N PHE A 61 -0.30 23.96 -3.12
CA PHE A 61 -0.09 23.63 -4.52
C PHE A 61 0.50 24.83 -5.27
N ARG A 62 1.69 24.63 -5.86
CA ARG A 62 2.35 25.62 -6.74
C ARG A 62 2.37 25.07 -8.15
N ARG A 63 1.62 25.70 -9.04
CA ARG A 63 1.67 25.38 -10.47
C ARG A 63 3.08 25.71 -11.00
N PRO A 64 3.69 24.85 -11.85
CA PRO A 64 4.92 25.22 -12.58
C PRO A 64 4.75 26.55 -13.32
N ALA A 65 5.80 27.38 -13.39
CA ALA A 65 5.68 28.72 -13.96
C ALA A 65 5.47 28.67 -15.48
N GLY A 66 6.06 27.67 -16.16
CA GLY A 66 5.87 27.43 -17.60
C GLY A 66 5.56 25.99 -17.99
N PRO A 67 5.02 25.75 -19.22
CA PRO A 67 4.94 24.41 -19.81
C PRO A 67 6.34 23.78 -19.93
N GLY A 68 6.51 22.56 -19.42
CA GLY A 68 7.77 21.82 -19.52
C GLY A 68 8.84 22.20 -18.49
N GLU A 69 8.55 23.10 -17.55
CA GLU A 69 9.49 23.45 -16.50
C GLU A 69 9.61 22.32 -15.45
N GLN A 70 10.84 21.90 -15.18
CA GLN A 70 11.14 20.87 -14.19
C GLN A 70 11.09 21.49 -12.78
N LEU A 71 10.25 20.94 -11.90
CA LEU A 71 10.20 21.36 -10.49
C LEU A 71 11.56 21.11 -9.81
N SER A 72 12.06 22.11 -9.09
CA SER A 72 13.31 21.99 -8.33
C SER A 72 13.15 20.96 -7.20
N LEU A 73 14.06 19.99 -7.13
CA LEU A 73 14.06 18.95 -6.08
C LEU A 73 14.45 19.51 -4.70
N PHE A 74 15.19 20.62 -4.67
CA PHE A 74 15.60 21.32 -3.45
C PHE A 74 15.32 22.81 -3.60
N GLN A 75 14.94 23.46 -2.50
CA GLN A 75 14.83 24.91 -2.42
C GLN A 75 16.21 25.47 -2.07
N THR A 76 16.72 26.42 -2.85
CA THR A 76 17.74 27.38 -2.40
C THR A 76 17.06 28.61 -1.82
#